data_AF-A0A949RYV2-F1
#
_entry.id   AF-A0A949RYV2-F1
#
_cell.length_a   1.000
_cell.length_b   1.000
_cell.length_c   1.000
_cell.angle_alpha   90.00
_cell.angle_beta   90.00
_cell.angle_gamma   90.00
#
_symmetry.space_group_name_H-M   'P 1'
#
loop_
_entity.id
_entity.type
_entity.pdbx_description
1 polymer ?
#
loop_
_entity_poly.entity_id
_entity_poly.type
_entity_poly.pdbx_seq_one_letter_code
_entity_poly.pdbx_strand_id
1 'polypeptide(L)'
;MEILTVPIEKPETVNFILGQAHFIKTVEDLHEALVNSVPGIKFGLAFCEASGKCLVRWSGSDEAMIGLAKKNALAVGAGHSFIIFLAEGFFPVNVLNAVKAVPEVARVYCATANPAEVLVAQTAQGRAILGVVDGSSPKGVEGAEDIAWRKDLLRKIGYKIG
;
A
#
# COMPACT_ATOMS: atom_id res chain seq x y z
N MET A 1 10.58 -24.94 0.32
CA MET A 1 10.44 -23.47 0.26
C MET A 1 10.25 -23.10 -1.20
N GLU A 2 9.27 -22.26 -1.49
CA GLU A 2 8.94 -21.81 -2.85
C GLU A 2 8.83 -20.28 -2.85
N ILE A 3 9.25 -19.62 -3.93
CA ILE A 3 9.04 -18.19 -4.12
C ILE A 3 7.92 -18.01 -5.14
N LEU A 4 6.88 -17.31 -4.71
CA LEU A 4 5.68 -17.02 -5.48
C LEU A 4 5.64 -15.55 -5.83
N THR A 5 5.11 -15.25 -7.01
CA THR A 5 4.81 -13.89 -7.45
C THR A 5 3.30 -13.67 -7.34
N VAL A 6 2.88 -12.75 -6.47
CA VAL A 6 1.45 -12.46 -6.23
C VAL A 6 1.11 -11.09 -6.83
N PRO A 7 0.33 -11.02 -7.93
CA PRO A 7 -0.08 -9.74 -8.49
C PRO A 7 -1.05 -9.03 -7.55
N ILE A 8 -0.90 -7.71 -7.43
CA ILE A 8 -1.87 -6.86 -6.73
C ILE A 8 -2.98 -6.46 -7.69
N GLU A 9 -4.17 -6.97 -7.44
CA GLU A 9 -5.35 -6.66 -8.25
C GLU A 9 -6.00 -5.36 -7.80
N LYS A 10 -6.08 -4.39 -8.72
CA LYS A 10 -6.74 -3.10 -8.52
C LYS A 10 -7.02 -2.40 -9.85
N PRO A 11 -7.96 -1.44 -9.91
CA PRO A 11 -8.06 -0.48 -11.00
C PRO A 11 -6.78 0.36 -11.16
N GLU A 12 -6.54 0.89 -12.35
CA GLU A 12 -5.37 1.74 -12.64
C GLU A 12 -5.35 3.02 -11.81
N THR A 13 -6.52 3.63 -11.56
CA THR A 13 -6.65 4.90 -10.83
C THR A 13 -6.50 4.77 -9.31
N VAL A 14 -6.48 3.54 -8.79
CA VAL A 14 -6.40 3.25 -7.35
C VAL A 14 -4.95 3.14 -6.92
N ASN A 15 -4.59 3.78 -5.81
CA ASN A 15 -3.28 3.61 -5.18
C ASN A 15 -3.36 2.55 -4.07
N PHE A 16 -2.23 1.92 -3.74
CA PHE A 16 -2.15 1.08 -2.56
C PHE A 16 -0.86 1.32 -1.77
N ILE A 17 -0.88 0.94 -0.48
CA ILE A 17 0.27 0.92 0.42
C ILE A 17 0.32 -0.47 1.04
N LEU A 18 1.47 -1.16 0.89
CA LEU A 18 1.72 -2.46 1.49
C LEU A 18 2.79 -2.32 2.58
N GLY A 19 2.53 -2.84 3.76
CA GLY A 19 3.46 -2.77 4.89
C GLY A 19 3.40 -3.98 5.81
N GLN A 20 4.22 -3.91 6.87
CA GLN A 20 4.27 -4.87 7.96
C GLN A 20 3.96 -4.14 9.25
N ALA A 21 3.10 -4.71 10.08
CA ALA A 21 2.79 -4.20 11.41
C ALA A 21 2.84 -5.34 12.45
N HIS A 22 2.23 -5.14 13.61
CA HIS A 22 1.97 -6.16 14.61
C HIS A 22 0.82 -5.70 15.51
N PHE A 23 0.24 -6.60 16.30
CA PHE A 23 -0.82 -6.29 17.27
C PHE A 23 -2.17 -5.84 16.64
N ILE A 24 -3.27 -6.24 17.28
CA ILE A 24 -4.63 -6.11 16.70
C ILE A 24 -5.08 -4.64 16.57
N LYS A 25 -4.55 -3.75 17.42
CA LYS A 25 -4.83 -2.31 17.39
C LYS A 25 -4.41 -1.64 16.07
N THR A 26 -3.51 -2.26 15.29
CA THR A 26 -3.15 -1.84 13.92
C THR A 26 -4.35 -1.42 13.08
N VAL A 27 -5.46 -2.16 13.17
CA VAL A 27 -6.63 -1.93 12.31
C VAL A 27 -7.30 -0.60 12.62
N GLU A 28 -7.50 -0.29 13.91
CA GLU A 28 -8.12 0.96 14.34
C GLU A 28 -7.15 2.13 14.18
N ASP A 29 -5.88 1.95 14.55
CA ASP A 29 -4.91 3.06 14.52
C ASP A 29 -4.52 3.48 13.11
N LEU A 30 -4.40 2.53 12.17
CA LEU A 30 -4.26 2.88 10.76
C LEU A 30 -5.53 3.52 10.19
N HIS A 31 -6.73 3.08 10.61
CA HIS A 31 -7.96 3.72 10.18
C HIS A 31 -8.00 5.19 10.64
N GLU A 32 -7.75 5.42 11.93
CA GLU A 32 -7.72 6.76 12.55
C GLU A 32 -6.64 7.64 11.90
N ALA A 33 -5.44 7.11 11.67
CA ALA A 33 -4.37 7.83 10.99
C ALA A 33 -4.79 8.29 9.58
N LEU A 34 -5.53 7.47 8.84
CA LEU A 34 -6.00 7.80 7.49
C LEU A 34 -7.07 8.90 7.53
N VAL A 35 -8.12 8.74 8.34
CA VAL A 35 -9.22 9.74 8.42
C VAL A 35 -8.76 11.09 8.98
N ASN A 36 -7.75 11.10 9.85
CA ASN A 36 -7.16 12.33 10.38
C ASN A 36 -6.19 13.02 9.40
N SER A 37 -5.72 12.32 8.35
CA SER A 37 -4.78 12.88 7.38
C SER A 37 -5.48 13.65 6.25
N VAL A 38 -6.63 13.16 5.78
CA VAL A 38 -7.38 13.80 4.67
C VAL A 38 -8.88 13.75 4.96
N PRO A 39 -9.55 14.90 5.09
CA PRO A 39 -11.00 14.95 5.26
C PRO A 39 -11.72 14.24 4.11
N GLY A 40 -12.63 13.32 4.44
CA GLY A 40 -13.43 12.59 3.45
C GLY A 40 -12.67 11.49 2.69
N ILE A 41 -11.48 11.09 3.16
CA ILE A 41 -10.70 10.01 2.55
C ILE A 41 -11.52 8.75 2.31
N LYS A 42 -11.37 8.16 1.11
CA LYS A 42 -11.99 6.89 0.71
C LYS A 42 -10.92 5.81 0.60
N PHE A 43 -10.99 4.84 1.49
CA PHE A 43 -9.99 3.79 1.58
C PHE A 43 -10.56 2.47 2.11
N GLY A 44 -9.79 1.41 1.90
CA GLY A 44 -9.97 0.12 2.53
C GLY A 44 -8.65 -0.39 3.07
N LEU A 45 -8.68 -0.98 4.25
CA LEU A 45 -7.53 -1.51 4.98
C LEU A 45 -7.79 -2.98 5.31
N ALA A 46 -6.77 -3.80 5.13
CA ALA A 46 -6.75 -5.18 5.61
C ALA A 46 -5.41 -5.48 6.31
N PHE A 47 -5.47 -6.23 7.40
CA PHE A 47 -4.34 -6.66 8.22
C PHE A 47 -4.42 -8.15 8.49
N CYS A 48 -3.34 -8.88 8.24
CA CYS A 48 -3.27 -10.33 8.45
C CYS A 48 -2.87 -10.63 9.89
N GLU A 49 -3.83 -11.00 10.75
CA GLU A 49 -3.51 -11.51 12.08
C GLU A 49 -2.67 -12.80 11.97
N ALA A 50 -1.52 -12.86 12.66
CA ALA A 50 -0.56 -13.97 12.49
C ALA A 50 -0.64 -15.04 13.60
N SER A 51 -1.60 -14.91 14.52
CA SER A 51 -1.78 -15.83 15.66
C SER A 51 -3.24 -15.94 16.07
N GLY A 52 -3.58 -16.92 16.91
CA GLY A 52 -4.94 -17.09 17.40
C GLY A 52 -5.89 -17.51 16.28
N LYS A 53 -6.87 -16.66 15.94
CA LYS A 53 -7.83 -16.97 14.86
C LYS A 53 -7.23 -16.83 13.46
N CYS A 54 -6.09 -16.14 13.33
CA CYS A 54 -5.38 -15.93 12.06
C CYS A 54 -6.28 -15.38 10.94
N LEU A 55 -7.11 -14.38 11.26
CA LEU A 55 -8.06 -13.79 10.31
C LEU A 55 -7.48 -12.55 9.63
N VAL A 56 -7.94 -12.29 8.40
CA VAL A 56 -7.82 -10.96 7.80
C VAL A 56 -8.79 -10.03 8.51
N ARG A 57 -8.22 -9.08 9.24
CA ARG A 57 -8.93 -7.99 9.91
C ARG A 57 -8.99 -6.81 8.98
N TRP A 58 -10.04 -6.00 9.05
CA TRP A 58 -10.26 -4.96 8.05
C TRP A 58 -11.01 -3.78 8.64
N SER A 59 -10.86 -2.64 7.99
CA SER A 59 -11.59 -1.40 8.27
C SER A 59 -11.54 -0.52 7.01
N GLY A 60 -12.32 0.55 6.95
CA GLY A 60 -12.28 1.48 5.83
C GLY A 60 -13.49 2.40 5.76
N SER A 61 -13.50 3.25 4.75
CA SER A 61 -14.56 4.24 4.49
C SER A 61 -15.20 4.09 3.10
N ASP A 62 -14.76 3.09 2.34
CA ASP A 62 -15.26 2.74 1.02
C ASP A 62 -15.33 1.22 0.82
N GLU A 63 -16.51 0.70 0.49
CA GLU A 63 -16.75 -0.74 0.37
C GLU A 63 -15.95 -1.40 -0.76
N ALA A 64 -15.76 -0.72 -1.90
CA ALA A 64 -14.98 -1.26 -3.01
C ALA A 64 -13.51 -1.39 -2.61
N MET A 65 -12.95 -0.38 -1.94
CA MET A 65 -11.57 -0.43 -1.45
C MET A 65 -11.40 -1.47 -0.34
N ILE A 66 -12.38 -1.63 0.55
CA ILE A 66 -12.38 -2.70 1.57
C ILE A 66 -12.38 -4.08 0.90
N GLY A 67 -13.16 -4.24 -0.18
CA GLY A 67 -13.18 -5.45 -1.01
C GLY A 67 -11.79 -5.77 -1.58
N LEU A 68 -11.13 -4.78 -2.20
CA LEU A 68 -9.77 -4.92 -2.72
C LEU A 68 -8.75 -5.28 -1.61
N ALA A 69 -8.83 -4.60 -0.46
CA ALA A 69 -7.93 -4.85 0.66
C ALA A 69 -8.01 -6.30 1.15
N LYS A 70 -9.22 -6.80 1.40
CA LYS A 70 -9.43 -8.19 1.85
C LYS A 70 -8.93 -9.20 0.83
N LYS A 71 -9.27 -9.00 -0.46
CA LYS A 71 -8.88 -9.91 -1.54
C LYS A 71 -7.36 -10.03 -1.66
N ASN A 72 -6.66 -8.90 -1.72
CA ASN A 72 -5.21 -8.88 -1.88
C ASN A 72 -4.48 -9.35 -0.61
N ALA A 73 -4.98 -9.02 0.58
CA ALA A 73 -4.42 -9.53 1.83
C ALA A 73 -4.48 -11.06 1.92
N LEU A 74 -5.59 -11.68 1.48
CA LEU A 74 -5.71 -13.14 1.39
C LEU A 74 -4.74 -13.74 0.36
N ALA A 75 -4.59 -13.10 -0.80
CA ALA A 75 -3.71 -13.58 -1.86
C ALA A 75 -2.22 -13.56 -1.42
N VAL A 76 -1.79 -12.47 -0.78
CA VAL A 76 -0.44 -12.32 -0.22
C VAL A 76 -0.24 -13.30 0.94
N GLY A 77 -1.19 -13.35 1.88
CA GLY A 77 -1.26 -14.35 2.94
C GLY A 77 -0.06 -14.37 3.90
N ALA A 78 0.71 -13.28 3.97
CA ALA A 78 1.84 -13.15 4.90
C ALA A 78 1.34 -12.65 6.26
N GLY A 79 1.72 -13.33 7.34
CA GLY A 79 1.33 -12.92 8.68
C GLY A 79 1.83 -11.52 9.00
N HIS A 80 0.99 -10.73 9.68
CA HIS A 80 1.25 -9.36 10.10
C HIS A 80 1.50 -8.34 8.96
N SER A 81 1.27 -8.70 7.69
CA SER A 81 1.22 -7.72 6.62
C SER A 81 -0.08 -6.91 6.69
N PHE A 82 -0.03 -5.65 6.28
CA PHE A 82 -1.22 -4.85 6.01
C PHE A 82 -1.19 -4.30 4.59
N ILE A 83 -2.36 -4.12 4.00
CA ILE A 83 -2.53 -3.44 2.73
C ILE A 83 -3.66 -2.40 2.83
N ILE A 84 -3.38 -1.19 2.37
CA ILE A 84 -4.34 -0.08 2.27
C ILE A 84 -4.56 0.20 0.79
N PHE A 85 -5.81 0.31 0.35
CA PHE A 85 -6.19 0.85 -0.95
C PHE A 85 -6.80 2.22 -0.78
N LEU A 86 -6.37 3.18 -1.60
CA LEU A 86 -6.85 4.54 -1.65
C LEU A 86 -7.62 4.74 -2.96
N ALA A 87 -8.89 5.16 -2.85
CA ALA A 87 -9.71 5.43 -4.02
C ALA A 87 -9.12 6.59 -4.86
N GLU A 88 -9.62 6.73 -6.08
CA GLU A 88 -9.22 7.80 -6.99
C GLU A 88 -9.29 9.18 -6.34
N GLY A 89 -8.26 10.00 -6.56
CA GLY A 89 -8.12 11.33 -5.95
C GLY A 89 -7.39 11.35 -4.60
N PHE A 90 -7.12 10.19 -3.99
CA PHE A 90 -6.33 10.08 -2.76
C PHE A 90 -4.97 9.43 -3.04
N PHE A 91 -3.89 10.10 -2.63
CA PHE A 91 -2.53 9.71 -2.99
C PHE A 91 -1.73 9.28 -1.76
N PRO A 92 -0.80 8.31 -1.89
CA PRO A 92 0.04 7.90 -0.77
C PRO A 92 0.81 9.04 -0.10
N VAL A 93 1.25 10.05 -0.86
CA VAL A 93 1.96 11.22 -0.30
C VAL A 93 1.13 11.97 0.74
N ASN A 94 -0.20 11.88 0.71
CA ASN A 94 -1.07 12.52 1.69
C ASN A 94 -1.04 11.83 3.05
N VAL A 95 -0.75 10.52 3.10
CA VAL A 95 -0.96 9.69 4.31
C VAL A 95 0.28 8.90 4.76
N LEU A 96 1.30 8.77 3.91
CA LEU A 96 2.42 7.85 4.14
C LEU A 96 3.18 8.17 5.44
N ASN A 97 3.30 9.44 5.81
CA ASN A 97 3.93 9.82 7.07
C ASN A 97 3.09 9.43 8.29
N ALA A 98 1.77 9.58 8.24
CA ALA A 98 0.87 9.15 9.30
C ALA A 98 0.93 7.62 9.47
N VAL A 99 0.89 6.88 8.36
CA VAL A 99 1.04 5.41 8.36
C VAL A 99 2.37 4.99 9.00
N LYS A 100 3.50 5.61 8.63
CA LYS A 100 4.81 5.30 9.23
C LYS A 100 4.91 5.66 10.72
N ALA A 101 4.10 6.61 11.18
CA ALA A 101 4.11 7.08 12.56
C ALA A 101 3.22 6.24 13.49
N VAL A 102 2.36 5.38 12.94
CA VAL A 102 1.54 4.44 13.74
C VAL A 102 2.47 3.47 14.49
N PRO A 103 2.40 3.38 15.83
CA PRO A 103 3.35 2.60 16.64
C PRO A 103 3.44 1.12 16.25
N GLU A 104 2.35 0.55 15.74
CA GLU A 104 2.30 -0.84 15.32
C GLU A 104 3.07 -1.13 14.03
N VAL A 105 3.33 -0.11 13.20
CA VAL A 105 3.92 -0.25 11.86
C VAL A 105 5.42 -0.43 11.96
N ALA A 106 5.91 -1.59 11.51
CA ALA A 106 7.33 -1.92 11.47
C ALA A 106 8.01 -1.38 10.20
N ARG A 107 7.35 -1.50 9.04
CA ARG A 107 7.85 -0.97 7.75
C ARG A 107 6.75 -0.85 6.70
N VAL A 108 7.02 -0.02 5.70
CA VAL A 108 6.27 0.02 4.42
C VAL A 108 7.16 -0.58 3.33
N TYR A 109 6.61 -1.52 2.55
CA TYR A 109 7.30 -2.14 1.43
C TYR A 109 7.18 -1.32 0.14
N CYS A 110 5.98 -0.81 -0.15
CA CYS A 110 5.67 -0.11 -1.40
C CYS A 110 4.44 0.78 -1.21
N ALA A 111 4.37 1.86 -1.97
CA ALA A 111 3.22 2.76 -2.06
C ALA A 111 3.10 3.29 -3.50
N THR A 112 2.13 2.81 -4.27
CA THR A 112 2.10 3.02 -5.73
C THR A 112 0.70 2.91 -6.36
N ALA A 113 0.56 3.46 -7.57
CA ALA A 113 -0.56 3.19 -8.48
C ALA A 113 -0.16 2.27 -9.65
N ASN A 114 1.13 1.93 -9.80
CA ASN A 114 1.59 1.07 -10.89
C ASN A 114 1.02 -0.35 -10.74
N PRO A 115 1.01 -1.15 -11.83
CA PRO A 115 0.99 -2.60 -11.72
C PRO A 115 2.12 -3.07 -10.81
N ALA A 116 1.80 -3.95 -9.87
CA ALA A 116 2.77 -4.42 -8.89
C ALA A 116 2.60 -5.89 -8.55
N GLU A 117 3.70 -6.54 -8.23
CA GLU A 117 3.76 -7.93 -7.78
C GLU A 117 4.48 -8.03 -6.44
N VAL A 118 3.96 -8.84 -5.52
CA VAL A 118 4.59 -9.14 -4.24
C VAL A 118 5.34 -10.47 -4.35
N LEU A 119 6.64 -10.43 -4.06
CA LEU A 119 7.46 -11.63 -3.98
C LEU A 119 7.27 -12.27 -2.61
N VAL A 120 6.73 -13.48 -2.57
CA VAL A 120 6.36 -14.18 -1.34
C VAL A 120 7.11 -15.50 -1.23
N ALA A 121 7.90 -15.68 -0.18
CA ALA A 121 8.46 -16.98 0.17
C ALA A 121 7.44 -17.79 0.98
N GLN A 122 7.12 -19.00 0.52
CA GLN A 122 6.29 -19.96 1.24
C GLN A 122 7.14 -21.08 1.85
N THR A 123 6.92 -21.31 3.13
CA THR A 123 7.55 -22.38 3.93
C THR A 123 6.47 -23.29 4.53
N ALA A 124 6.88 -24.30 5.30
CA ALA A 124 5.94 -25.13 6.06
C ALA A 124 5.19 -24.35 7.15
N GLN A 125 5.78 -23.27 7.69
CA GLN A 125 5.15 -22.47 8.76
C GLN A 125 4.17 -21.43 8.21
N GLY A 126 4.47 -20.83 7.06
CA GLY A 126 3.69 -19.72 6.53
C GLY A 126 4.42 -18.98 5.41
N ARG A 127 3.99 -17.73 5.17
CA ARG A 127 4.45 -16.90 4.05
C ARG A 127 5.15 -15.63 4.54
N ALA A 128 6.21 -15.23 3.85
CA ALA A 128 6.98 -14.03 4.12
C ALA A 128 7.10 -13.16 2.87
N ILE A 129 6.94 -11.84 3.01
CA ILE A 129 7.18 -10.89 1.93
C ILE A 129 8.69 -10.66 1.80
N LEU A 130 9.24 -11.00 0.64
CA LEU A 130 10.64 -10.76 0.30
C LEU A 130 10.87 -9.39 -0.32
N GLY A 131 9.89 -8.88 -1.08
CA GLY A 131 9.98 -7.61 -1.79
C GLY A 131 8.77 -7.36 -2.68
N VAL A 132 8.82 -6.25 -3.42
CA VAL A 132 7.77 -5.83 -4.36
C VAL A 132 8.43 -5.45 -5.68
N VAL A 133 7.85 -5.91 -6.78
CA VAL A 133 8.11 -5.38 -8.13
C VAL A 133 7.09 -4.27 -8.36
N ASP A 134 7.56 -3.02 -8.40
CA ASP A 134 6.71 -1.82 -8.56
C ASP A 134 6.94 -1.22 -9.95
N GLY A 135 5.98 -1.46 -10.86
CA GLY A 135 6.05 -0.96 -12.23
C GLY A 135 7.16 -1.61 -13.05
N SER A 136 7.81 -0.80 -13.88
CA SER A 136 8.80 -1.26 -14.89
C SER A 136 10.22 -0.85 -14.54
N SER A 137 11.20 -1.61 -15.04
CA SER A 137 12.62 -1.23 -14.97
C SER A 137 12.91 0.06 -15.76
N PRO A 138 13.88 0.88 -15.33
CA PRO A 138 14.27 2.10 -16.04
C PRO A 138 14.81 1.77 -17.43
N LYS A 139 14.44 2.58 -18.42
CA LYS A 139 14.87 2.41 -19.83
C LYS A 139 16.00 3.36 -20.25
N GLY A 140 16.46 4.22 -19.34
CA GLY A 140 17.48 5.24 -19.60
C GLY A 140 17.59 6.23 -18.44
N VAL A 141 18.37 7.29 -18.65
CA VAL A 141 18.56 8.42 -17.74
C VAL A 141 17.97 9.68 -18.37
N GLU A 142 17.29 10.51 -17.57
CA GLU A 142 16.61 11.71 -18.05
C GLU A 142 17.57 12.74 -18.67
N GLY A 143 17.17 13.34 -19.80
CA GLY A 143 17.85 14.45 -20.45
C GLY A 143 17.39 15.82 -19.93
N ALA A 144 17.94 16.90 -20.51
CA ALA A 144 17.57 18.26 -20.12
C ALA A 144 16.08 18.59 -20.37
N GLU A 145 15.50 18.08 -21.45
CA GLU A 145 14.09 18.25 -21.79
C GLU A 145 13.17 17.53 -20.79
N ASP A 146 13.52 16.30 -20.41
CA ASP A 146 12.80 15.51 -19.39
C ASP A 146 12.82 16.20 -18.02
N ILE A 147 13.97 16.77 -17.63
CA ILE A 147 14.12 17.55 -16.39
C ILE A 147 13.21 18.78 -16.43
N ALA A 148 13.19 19.51 -17.55
CA ALA A 148 12.35 20.68 -17.72
C ALA A 148 10.87 20.29 -17.60
N TRP A 149 10.46 19.22 -18.29
CA TRP A 149 9.11 18.68 -18.24
C TRP A 149 8.68 18.28 -16.82
N ARG A 150 9.44 17.46 -16.09
CA ARG A 150 9.01 17.00 -14.75
C ARG A 150 8.93 18.14 -13.74
N LYS A 151 9.78 19.17 -13.87
CA LYS A 151 9.73 20.38 -13.03
C LYS A 151 8.49 21.22 -13.36
N ASP A 152 8.18 21.38 -14.64
CA ASP A 152 6.99 22.11 -15.10
C ASP A 152 5.70 21.40 -14.68
N LEU A 153 5.63 20.07 -14.84
CA LEU A 153 4.51 19.25 -14.40
C LEU A 153 4.17 19.53 -12.93
N LEU A 154 5.14 19.44 -12.01
CA LEU A 154 4.89 19.64 -10.57
C LEU A 154 4.33 21.03 -10.22
N ARG A 155 4.65 22.06 -11.01
CA ARG A 155 4.07 23.41 -10.87
C ARG A 155 2.65 23.45 -11.43
N LYS A 156 2.42 22.86 -12.61
CA LYS A 156 1.10 22.76 -13.23
C LYS A 156 0.08 22.03 -12.35
N ILE A 157 0.50 20.99 -11.64
CA ILE A 157 -0.35 20.26 -10.68
C ILE A 157 -0.30 20.83 -9.25
N GLY A 158 0.31 22.00 -9.06
CA GLY A 158 0.22 22.77 -7.81
C GLY A 158 1.08 22.28 -6.63
N TYR A 159 1.96 21.30 -6.81
CA TYR A 159 2.82 20.77 -5.73
C TYR A 159 4.06 21.63 -5.46
N LYS A 160 4.40 22.55 -6.37
CA LYS A 160 5.54 23.47 -6.22
C LYS A 160 5.12 24.89 -6.56
N ILE A 161 5.51 25.83 -5.70
CA ILE A 161 5.44 27.27 -5.97
C ILE A 161 6.44 27.56 -7.09
N GLY A 162 6.00 28.30 -8.09
CA GLY A 162 6.78 28.73 -9.24
C GLY A 162 6.26 30.03 -9.80
#